data_AF-A0A257XGU6-F1
#
_entry.id   AF-A0A257XGU6-F1
#
_cell.length_a   1.000
_cell.length_b   1.000
_cell.length_c   1.000
_cell.angle_alpha   90.00
_cell.angle_beta   90.00
_cell.angle_gamma   90.00
#
_symmetry.space_group_name_H-M   'P 1'
#
loop_
_entity.id
_entity.type
_entity.pdbx_description
1 polymer ?
#
loop_
_entity_poly.entity_id
_entity_poly.type
_entity_poly.pdbx_seq_one_letter_code
_entity_poly.pdbx_strand_id
1 'polypeptide(L)'
;MIYKPAKVVPVGSAISDAATVHNRPPLAQTFAAANGERFTVIVNHFKSKSCRDAAGVEADRGDGQGCWNPLRVQQAAALQTFIQQLPGQGGVADVLVIGDLNAYAKEDPVLALTSGGLSNLAAGIGLNYTYTFDGESGALDHALASVTLAGKVSGITQWHINTDEPFVIDYNTEFKPQDLYAPTAFRSSDHDPVLIGLNLLRAINGGGGRDALVGTPGDDVITGGGGADLLTGGNGADTFVYLSVRDALDTFTDFDLQQDRLDVRQLLAGVTTGSDPLADGHISLRQTGPNTMVLFDADGSAGRGAARPLVILRNVLPAQLGSASFLY
;
A
#
# COMPACT_ATOMS: atom_id res chain seq x y z
N MET A 1 4.42 7.98 -13.37
CA MET A 1 4.12 6.95 -12.37
C MET A 1 4.58 5.60 -12.90
N ILE A 2 5.28 4.80 -12.09
CA ILE A 2 5.66 3.42 -12.40
C ILE A 2 4.94 2.50 -11.41
N TYR A 3 4.43 1.36 -11.86
CA TYR A 3 3.76 0.36 -11.03
C TYR A 3 4.16 -1.05 -11.44
N LYS A 4 3.81 -2.06 -10.64
CA LYS A 4 4.08 -3.47 -10.93
C LYS A 4 2.90 -4.10 -11.70
N PRO A 5 2.97 -4.28 -13.03
CA PRO A 5 1.83 -4.78 -13.82
C PRO A 5 1.46 -6.23 -13.52
N ALA A 6 2.36 -7.00 -12.90
CA ALA A 6 2.06 -8.34 -12.41
C ALA A 6 1.18 -8.35 -11.15
N LYS A 7 1.02 -7.21 -10.46
CA LYS A 7 0.22 -7.12 -9.22
C LYS A 7 -1.08 -6.34 -9.41
N VAL A 8 -1.10 -5.33 -10.27
CA VAL A 8 -2.30 -4.54 -10.54
C VAL A 8 -2.42 -4.17 -12.02
N VAL A 9 -3.65 -4.01 -12.48
CA VAL A 9 -3.97 -3.59 -13.85
C VAL A 9 -4.85 -2.34 -13.85
N PRO A 10 -4.72 -1.44 -14.85
CA PRO A 10 -5.64 -0.33 -15.02
C PRO A 10 -7.08 -0.81 -15.24
N VAL A 11 -8.05 -0.11 -14.64
CA VAL A 11 -9.48 -0.32 -14.83
C VAL A 11 -10.08 0.90 -15.51
N GLY A 12 -10.64 0.71 -16.70
CA GLY A 12 -11.21 1.80 -17.50
C GLY A 12 -10.16 2.80 -17.97
N SER A 13 -10.64 3.85 -18.64
CA SER A 13 -9.80 4.97 -19.09
C SER A 13 -9.47 5.91 -17.95
N ALA A 14 -8.31 6.57 -18.03
CA ALA A 14 -7.97 7.66 -17.13
C ALA A 14 -8.95 8.84 -17.28
N ILE A 15 -9.17 9.56 -16.18
CA ILE A 15 -10.13 10.66 -16.06
C ILE A 15 -9.38 11.91 -15.65
N SER A 16 -9.57 13.03 -16.36
CA SER A 16 -8.97 14.31 -16.01
C SER A 16 -9.96 15.21 -15.28
N ASP A 17 -9.50 15.94 -14.26
CA ASP A 17 -10.29 16.98 -13.62
C ASP A 17 -10.47 18.17 -14.60
N ALA A 18 -11.72 18.42 -15.00
CA ALA A 18 -12.05 19.45 -15.97
C ALA A 18 -12.12 20.87 -15.37
N ALA A 19 -11.88 21.05 -14.07
CA ALA A 19 -11.91 22.36 -13.44
C ALA A 19 -10.88 23.31 -14.08
N THR A 20 -11.34 24.45 -14.58
CA THR A 20 -10.53 25.44 -15.31
C THR A 20 -9.48 26.15 -14.44
N VAL A 21 -9.54 25.97 -13.13
CA VAL A 21 -8.56 26.47 -12.17
C VAL A 21 -7.20 25.77 -12.31
N HIS A 22 -7.18 24.57 -12.90
CA HIS A 22 -5.96 23.80 -13.09
C HIS A 22 -5.23 24.25 -14.36
N ASN A 23 -3.98 24.68 -14.21
CA ASN A 23 -3.11 24.92 -15.37
C ASN A 23 -2.70 23.59 -16.04
N ARG A 24 -2.58 22.54 -15.23
CA ARG A 24 -2.34 21.16 -15.64
C ARG A 24 -3.38 20.29 -14.94
N PRO A 25 -4.41 19.83 -15.67
CA PRO A 25 -5.47 19.02 -15.09
C PRO A 25 -4.93 17.80 -14.34
N PRO A 26 -5.30 17.60 -13.07
CA PRO A 26 -5.13 16.33 -12.37
C PRO A 26 -5.62 15.15 -13.21
N LEU A 27 -4.85 14.06 -13.25
CA LEU A 27 -5.20 12.84 -13.98
C LEU A 27 -5.37 11.67 -13.01
N ALA A 28 -6.58 11.10 -12.98
CA ALA A 28 -6.93 9.93 -12.19
C ALA A 28 -6.90 8.64 -13.01
N GLN A 29 -6.30 7.58 -12.47
CA GLN A 29 -6.38 6.22 -13.02
C GLN A 29 -6.70 5.24 -11.90
N THR A 30 -7.75 4.43 -12.09
CA THR A 30 -8.10 3.32 -11.19
C THR A 30 -7.31 2.08 -11.53
N PHE A 31 -6.85 1.37 -10.51
CA PHE A 31 -6.16 0.09 -10.60
C PHE A 31 -6.94 -0.97 -9.82
N ALA A 32 -6.84 -2.24 -10.27
CA ALA A 32 -7.36 -3.39 -9.56
C ALA A 32 -6.28 -4.45 -9.37
N ALA A 33 -6.25 -5.06 -8.18
CA ALA A 33 -5.56 -6.30 -7.92
C ALA A 33 -6.41 -7.51 -8.36
N ALA A 34 -5.79 -8.68 -8.47
CA ALA A 34 -6.47 -9.91 -8.91
C ALA A 34 -7.59 -10.36 -7.96
N ASN A 35 -7.53 -9.95 -6.69
CA ASN A 35 -8.58 -10.16 -5.69
C ASN A 35 -9.74 -9.15 -5.74
N GLY A 36 -9.69 -8.23 -6.71
CA GLY A 36 -10.72 -7.23 -6.92
C GLY A 36 -10.62 -5.99 -6.02
N GLU A 37 -9.66 -5.91 -5.10
CA GLU A 37 -9.33 -4.67 -4.40
C GLU A 37 -8.93 -3.58 -5.42
N ARG A 38 -9.38 -2.36 -5.19
CA ARG A 38 -9.16 -1.23 -6.11
C ARG A 38 -8.70 0.01 -5.37
N PHE A 39 -7.95 0.83 -6.08
CA PHE A 39 -7.59 2.18 -5.65
C PHE A 39 -7.44 3.09 -6.87
N THR A 40 -7.62 4.39 -6.69
CA THR A 40 -7.43 5.40 -7.73
C THR A 40 -6.22 6.25 -7.40
N VAL A 41 -5.26 6.35 -8.32
CA VAL A 41 -4.13 7.29 -8.21
C VAL A 41 -4.48 8.56 -8.97
N ILE A 42 -4.26 9.71 -8.36
CA ILE A 42 -4.39 11.03 -8.98
C ILE A 42 -3.02 11.69 -9.03
N VAL A 43 -2.53 11.98 -10.24
CA VAL A 43 -1.28 12.71 -10.46
C VAL A 43 -1.60 14.19 -10.66
N ASN A 44 -0.89 15.06 -9.94
CA ASN A 44 -1.15 16.50 -9.91
C ASN A 44 0.11 17.30 -10.23
N HIS A 45 -0.11 18.54 -10.65
CA HIS A 45 0.94 19.55 -10.77
C HIS A 45 0.31 20.94 -10.56
N PHE A 46 0.33 21.43 -9.34
CA PHE A 46 -0.28 22.72 -9.00
C PHE A 46 0.53 23.90 -9.56
N LYS A 47 -0.02 25.10 -9.44
CA LYS A 47 0.63 26.34 -9.88
C LYS A 47 1.95 26.57 -9.13
N SER A 48 3.03 26.79 -9.89
CA SER A 48 4.35 27.13 -9.36
C SER A 48 4.34 28.37 -8.46
N LYS A 49 5.19 28.34 -7.43
CA LYS A 49 5.47 29.44 -6.49
C LYS A 49 6.17 30.65 -7.13
N SER A 50 6.56 30.57 -8.41
CA SER A 50 7.24 31.65 -9.13
C SER A 50 6.41 32.94 -9.22
N CYS A 51 7.05 34.06 -8.90
CA CYS A 51 6.43 35.39 -8.89
C CYS A 51 6.47 36.14 -10.23
N ARG A 52 7.01 35.55 -11.31
CA ARG A 52 7.27 36.24 -12.59
C ARG A 52 6.09 37.09 -13.10
N ASP A 53 4.89 36.53 -13.02
CA ASP A 53 3.65 37.16 -13.53
C ASP A 53 2.58 37.33 -12.43
N ALA A 54 2.99 37.25 -11.15
CA ALA A 54 2.07 37.35 -10.02
C ALA A 54 1.68 38.81 -9.75
N ALA A 55 0.40 39.08 -9.57
CA ALA A 55 -0.11 40.41 -9.28
C ALA A 55 -1.33 40.36 -8.35
N GLY A 56 -1.63 41.49 -7.70
CA GLY A 56 -2.80 41.63 -6.84
C GLY A 56 -2.81 40.59 -5.72
N VAL A 57 -3.91 39.84 -5.60
CA VAL A 57 -4.07 38.83 -4.53
C VAL A 57 -3.11 37.66 -4.63
N GLU A 58 -2.54 37.41 -5.82
CA GLU A 58 -1.62 36.31 -6.11
C GLU A 58 -0.15 36.69 -5.87
N ALA A 59 0.15 37.96 -5.60
CA ALA A 59 1.48 38.41 -5.23
C ALA A 59 1.90 37.79 -3.89
N ASP A 60 3.21 37.65 -3.68
CA ASP A 60 3.76 37.18 -2.42
C ASP A 60 3.37 38.11 -1.28
N ARG A 61 2.87 37.52 -0.19
CA ARG A 61 2.43 38.24 1.01
C ARG A 61 3.50 38.29 2.09
N GLY A 62 4.66 37.66 1.86
CA GLY A 62 5.73 37.56 2.85
C GLY A 62 5.38 36.64 4.02
N ASP A 63 4.42 35.72 3.83
CA ASP A 63 3.97 34.76 4.83
C ASP A 63 4.70 33.40 4.73
N GLY A 64 5.70 33.31 3.84
CA GLY A 64 6.48 32.10 3.58
C GLY A 64 5.85 31.15 2.57
N GLN A 65 4.63 31.43 2.09
CA GLN A 65 3.94 30.54 1.15
C GLN A 65 4.26 30.87 -0.31
N GLY A 66 4.79 32.06 -0.59
CA GLY A 66 5.19 32.52 -1.93
C GLY A 66 3.99 32.89 -2.82
N CYS A 67 4.29 33.31 -4.05
CA CYS A 67 3.26 33.73 -5.01
C CYS A 67 2.27 32.60 -5.35
N TRP A 68 1.09 32.98 -5.83
CA TRP A 68 0.03 32.10 -6.27
C TRP A 68 -0.55 31.15 -5.21
N ASN A 69 -0.36 31.45 -3.91
CA ASN A 69 -0.95 30.65 -2.85
C ASN A 69 -2.48 30.59 -2.93
N PRO A 70 -3.22 31.71 -3.13
CA PRO A 70 -4.68 31.66 -3.27
C PRO A 70 -5.15 30.77 -4.43
N LEU A 71 -4.47 30.80 -5.58
CA LEU A 71 -4.78 29.88 -6.69
C LEU A 71 -4.51 28.42 -6.31
N ARG A 72 -3.39 28.10 -5.65
CA ARG A 72 -3.10 26.74 -5.17
C ARG A 72 -4.17 26.24 -4.17
N VAL A 73 -4.69 27.11 -3.31
CA VAL A 73 -5.82 26.77 -2.41
C VAL A 73 -7.10 26.47 -3.22
N GLN A 74 -7.38 27.22 -4.28
CA GLN A 74 -8.51 26.92 -5.17
C GLN A 74 -8.32 25.59 -5.93
N GLN A 75 -7.09 25.29 -6.38
CA GLN A 75 -6.74 24.01 -6.99
C GLN A 75 -6.93 22.84 -6.00
N ALA A 76 -6.55 23.02 -4.73
CA ALA A 76 -6.81 22.05 -3.67
C ALA A 76 -8.31 21.78 -3.48
N ALA A 77 -9.13 22.84 -3.43
CA ALA A 77 -10.59 22.70 -3.29
C ALA A 77 -11.24 22.02 -4.50
N ALA A 78 -10.79 22.34 -5.72
CA ALA A 78 -11.24 21.66 -6.94
C ALA A 78 -10.85 20.17 -6.93
N LEU A 79 -9.61 19.85 -6.54
CA LEU A 79 -9.15 18.47 -6.41
C LEU A 79 -9.99 17.68 -5.38
N GLN A 80 -10.36 18.28 -4.24
CA GLN A 80 -11.25 17.63 -3.28
C GLN A 80 -12.63 17.33 -3.88
N THR A 81 -13.18 18.28 -4.65
CA THR A 81 -14.45 18.09 -5.35
C THR A 81 -14.33 16.95 -6.36
N PHE A 82 -13.23 16.90 -7.12
CA PHE A 82 -12.96 15.82 -8.07
C PHE A 82 -12.87 14.45 -7.38
N ILE A 83 -12.14 14.36 -6.27
CA ILE A 83 -12.03 13.14 -5.44
C ILE A 83 -13.41 12.61 -5.02
N GLN A 84 -14.31 13.50 -4.59
CA GLN A 84 -15.67 13.12 -4.17
C GLN A 84 -16.53 12.61 -5.33
N GLN A 85 -16.26 13.05 -6.56
CA GLN A 85 -17.02 12.65 -7.75
C GLN A 85 -16.52 11.36 -8.39
N LEU A 86 -15.27 10.95 -8.11
CA LEU A 86 -14.63 9.79 -8.72
C LEU A 86 -15.48 8.50 -8.68
N PRO A 87 -16.14 8.11 -7.57
CA PRO A 87 -16.98 6.90 -7.55
C PRO A 87 -18.09 6.88 -8.61
N GLY A 88 -18.63 8.05 -8.97
CA GLY A 88 -19.63 8.18 -10.03
C GLY A 88 -19.07 8.17 -11.45
N GLN A 89 -17.74 8.21 -11.61
CA GLN A 89 -17.04 8.32 -12.89
C GLN A 89 -16.17 7.08 -13.19
N GLY A 90 -16.23 6.03 -12.37
CA GLY A 90 -15.41 4.81 -12.51
C GLY A 90 -14.15 4.79 -11.64
N GLY A 91 -13.95 5.81 -10.80
CA GLY A 91 -13.01 5.81 -9.69
C GLY A 91 -13.51 5.06 -8.46
N VAL A 92 -12.69 5.00 -7.41
CA VAL A 92 -13.06 4.47 -6.09
C VAL A 92 -12.65 5.42 -4.97
N ALA A 93 -13.22 5.23 -3.78
CA ALA A 93 -12.97 6.09 -2.61
C ALA A 93 -11.56 5.90 -1.99
N ASP A 94 -10.92 4.76 -2.25
CA ASP A 94 -9.51 4.53 -1.93
C ASP A 94 -8.64 5.31 -2.92
N VAL A 95 -8.23 6.51 -2.52
CA VAL A 95 -7.55 7.47 -3.39
C VAL A 95 -6.14 7.75 -2.89
N LEU A 96 -5.18 7.79 -3.82
CA LEU A 96 -3.82 8.24 -3.60
C LEU A 96 -3.53 9.45 -4.50
N VAL A 97 -3.35 10.62 -3.89
CA VAL A 97 -2.94 11.86 -4.53
C VAL A 97 -1.41 11.94 -4.48
N ILE A 98 -0.77 11.99 -5.66
CA ILE A 98 0.68 12.14 -5.79
C ILE A 98 1.08 13.30 -6.69
N GLY A 99 2.32 13.73 -6.54
CA GLY A 99 2.98 14.69 -7.42
C GLY A 99 3.21 16.03 -6.75
N ASP A 100 3.61 17.00 -7.57
CA ASP A 100 4.02 18.32 -7.15
C ASP A 100 2.80 19.22 -6.85
N LEU A 101 2.53 19.45 -5.57
CA LEU A 101 1.49 20.40 -5.15
C LEU A 101 2.01 21.84 -5.08
N ASN A 102 3.27 22.07 -5.39
CA ASN A 102 3.96 23.35 -5.31
C ASN A 102 3.73 24.04 -3.96
N ALA A 103 3.62 23.26 -2.88
CA ALA A 103 3.35 23.75 -1.55
C ALA A 103 4.04 22.88 -0.50
N TYR A 104 4.55 23.48 0.57
CA TYR A 104 5.09 22.71 1.70
C TYR A 104 3.96 22.11 2.54
N ALA A 105 4.28 21.07 3.32
CA ALA A 105 3.29 20.29 4.07
C ALA A 105 2.41 21.10 5.04
N LYS A 106 2.88 22.28 5.48
CA LYS A 106 2.16 23.19 6.39
C LYS A 106 1.60 24.43 5.70
N GLU A 107 1.65 24.49 4.37
CA GLU A 107 1.04 25.57 3.59
C GLU A 107 -0.44 25.28 3.33
N ASP A 108 -1.21 26.36 3.13
CA ASP A 108 -2.66 26.34 3.02
C ASP A 108 -3.21 25.29 2.03
N PRO A 109 -2.62 25.05 0.84
CA PRO A 109 -3.15 24.06 -0.10
C PRO A 109 -3.08 22.62 0.44
N VAL A 110 -1.97 22.26 1.12
CA VAL A 110 -1.81 20.92 1.69
C VAL A 110 -2.63 20.77 2.96
N LEU A 111 -2.73 21.83 3.77
CA LEU A 111 -3.63 21.88 4.93
C LEU A 111 -5.09 21.76 4.50
N ALA A 112 -5.51 22.39 3.40
CA ALA A 112 -6.84 22.25 2.84
C ALA A 112 -7.11 20.77 2.47
N LEU A 113 -6.21 20.13 1.71
CA LEU A 113 -6.33 18.73 1.32
C LEU A 113 -6.42 17.77 2.52
N THR A 114 -5.55 17.97 3.52
CA THR A 114 -5.52 17.11 4.71
C THR A 114 -6.71 17.37 5.64
N SER A 115 -7.17 18.61 5.79
CA SER A 115 -8.39 18.93 6.52
C SER A 115 -9.66 18.35 5.86
N GLY A 116 -9.63 18.09 4.55
CA GLY A 116 -10.68 17.37 3.84
C GLY A 116 -10.59 15.84 3.90
N GLY A 117 -9.77 15.28 4.80
CA GLY A 117 -9.74 13.84 5.10
C GLY A 117 -8.64 13.04 4.39
N LEU A 118 -7.69 13.70 3.72
CA LEU A 118 -6.49 13.02 3.24
C LEU A 118 -5.42 12.95 4.33
N SER A 119 -4.79 11.79 4.46
CA SER A 119 -3.64 11.56 5.34
C SER A 119 -2.35 11.81 4.57
N ASN A 120 -1.45 12.62 5.13
CA ASN A 120 -0.12 12.82 4.56
C ASN A 120 0.79 11.63 4.91
N LEU A 121 1.09 10.78 3.93
CA LEU A 121 1.92 9.58 4.11
C LEU A 121 3.40 9.92 4.37
N ALA A 122 3.87 11.05 3.83
CA ALA A 122 5.26 11.48 3.96
C ALA A 122 5.61 12.01 5.36
N ALA A 123 4.62 12.47 6.12
CA ALA A 123 4.84 13.08 7.44
C ALA A 123 5.45 12.10 8.46
N GLY A 124 5.25 10.79 8.28
CA GLY A 124 5.68 9.75 9.23
C GLY A 124 7.11 9.24 9.04
N ILE A 125 7.79 9.55 7.92
CA ILE A 125 9.11 9.01 7.59
C ILE A 125 10.23 10.06 7.56
N GLY A 126 9.95 11.27 8.03
CA GLY A 126 10.97 12.34 8.13
C GLY A 126 11.49 12.81 6.77
N LEU A 127 10.62 12.87 5.76
CA LEU A 127 10.98 13.40 4.44
C LEU A 127 11.39 14.87 4.57
N ASN A 128 12.67 15.14 4.34
CA ASN A 128 13.23 16.47 4.51
C ASN A 128 13.17 17.29 3.21
N TYR A 129 13.38 16.64 2.05
CA TYR A 129 13.31 17.29 0.75
C TYR A 129 13.10 16.29 -0.41
N THR A 130 12.52 16.76 -1.51
CA THR A 130 12.34 16.04 -2.78
C THR A 130 12.81 16.87 -3.98
N TYR A 131 13.26 18.11 -3.74
CA TYR A 131 13.81 18.98 -4.77
C TYR A 131 14.83 19.96 -4.16
N THR A 132 15.70 20.49 -5.02
CA THR A 132 16.62 21.60 -4.72
C THR A 132 16.39 22.72 -5.71
N PHE A 133 16.39 23.96 -5.24
CA PHE A 133 16.21 25.15 -6.09
C PHE A 133 16.91 26.35 -5.45
N ASP A 134 17.71 27.06 -6.24
CA ASP A 134 18.48 28.24 -5.80
C ASP A 134 19.28 28.04 -4.50
N GLY A 135 19.77 26.81 -4.28
CA GLY A 135 20.56 26.44 -3.10
C GLY A 135 19.75 26.09 -1.85
N GLU A 136 18.42 26.06 -1.96
CA GLU A 136 17.52 25.59 -0.91
C GLU A 136 16.99 24.18 -1.24
N SER A 137 16.74 23.38 -0.21
CA SER A 137 16.14 22.05 -0.31
C SER A 137 14.75 22.07 0.33
N GLY A 138 13.77 21.43 -0.29
CA GLY A 138 12.42 21.37 0.24
C GLY A 138 11.59 20.23 -0.32
N ALA A 139 10.36 20.06 0.16
CA ALA A 139 9.45 19.00 -0.28
C ALA A 139 8.14 19.58 -0.85
N LEU A 140 8.01 19.57 -2.17
CA LEU A 140 6.79 19.99 -2.88
C LEU A 140 6.00 18.79 -3.42
N ASP A 141 6.64 17.63 -3.51
CA ASP A 141 5.99 16.38 -3.87
C ASP A 141 5.36 15.75 -2.65
N HIS A 142 4.06 15.45 -2.79
CA HIS A 142 3.30 14.83 -1.71
C HIS A 142 2.79 13.47 -2.12
N ALA A 143 2.58 12.64 -1.10
CA ALA A 143 1.79 11.43 -1.17
C ALA A 143 0.69 11.55 -0.11
N LEU A 144 -0.52 11.90 -0.55
CA LEU A 144 -1.68 12.03 0.32
C LEU A 144 -2.68 10.92 -0.01
N ALA A 145 -3.19 10.20 0.98
CA ALA A 145 -4.12 9.11 0.75
C ALA A 145 -5.43 9.31 1.51
N SER A 146 -6.55 8.80 1.01
CA SER A 146 -7.76 8.66 1.84
C SER A 146 -7.44 7.81 3.07
N VAL A 147 -8.13 8.04 4.19
CA VAL A 147 -7.86 7.32 5.46
C VAL A 147 -7.88 5.80 5.29
N THR A 148 -8.81 5.30 4.47
CA THR A 148 -8.94 3.87 4.17
C THR A 148 -7.75 3.31 3.41
N LEU A 149 -7.27 4.01 2.37
CA LEU A 149 -6.08 3.60 1.63
C LEU A 149 -4.79 3.78 2.43
N ALA A 150 -4.72 4.83 3.27
CA ALA A 150 -3.60 5.04 4.19
C ALA A 150 -3.43 3.85 5.14
N GLY A 151 -4.54 3.26 5.61
CA GLY A 151 -4.53 2.03 6.41
C GLY A 151 -4.02 0.78 5.66
N LYS A 152 -3.92 0.84 4.32
CA LYS A 152 -3.37 -0.22 3.46
C LYS A 152 -1.91 0.03 3.07
N VAL A 153 -1.28 1.13 3.49
CA VAL A 153 0.13 1.40 3.17
C VAL A 153 1.04 0.49 3.98
N SER A 154 1.81 -0.36 3.30
CA SER A 154 2.76 -1.28 3.93
C SER A 154 4.16 -0.69 4.11
N GLY A 155 4.46 0.39 3.40
CA GLY A 155 5.72 1.11 3.54
C GLY A 155 5.78 2.30 2.58
N ILE A 156 6.60 3.27 2.92
CA ILE A 156 6.87 4.44 2.07
C ILE A 156 8.34 4.84 2.23
N THR A 157 8.98 5.22 1.14
CA THR A 157 10.34 5.79 1.14
C THR A 157 10.52 6.74 -0.02
N GLN A 158 11.48 7.65 0.08
CA GLN A 158 12.02 8.34 -1.08
C GLN A 158 13.12 7.50 -1.71
N TRP A 159 13.25 7.59 -3.03
CA TRP A 159 14.42 7.09 -3.74
C TRP A 159 15.22 8.29 -4.22
N HIS A 160 16.28 8.63 -3.50
CA HIS A 160 17.15 9.75 -3.83
C HIS A 160 18.01 9.41 -5.05
N ILE A 161 17.54 9.84 -6.22
CA ILE A 161 18.19 9.60 -7.52
C ILE A 161 18.19 10.84 -8.41
N ASN A 162 17.57 11.94 -8.01
CA ASN A 162 17.31 13.09 -8.86
C ASN A 162 17.73 14.40 -8.22
N THR A 163 17.28 14.64 -6.97
CA THR A 163 17.41 15.97 -6.33
C THR A 163 18.86 16.43 -6.17
N ASP A 164 19.73 15.50 -5.81
CA ASP A 164 21.15 15.77 -5.56
C ASP A 164 22.00 15.65 -6.83
N GLU A 165 21.40 15.20 -7.93
CA GLU A 165 22.10 14.96 -9.19
C GLU A 165 22.26 16.24 -10.02
N PRO A 166 23.41 16.43 -10.69
CA PRO A 166 23.67 17.65 -11.46
C PRO A 166 22.85 17.68 -12.76
N PHE A 167 22.40 18.87 -13.17
CA PHE A 167 21.64 19.05 -14.42
C PHE A 167 22.40 18.62 -15.69
N VAL A 168 23.73 18.46 -15.63
CA VAL A 168 24.54 18.08 -16.80
C VAL A 168 24.30 16.63 -17.25
N ILE A 169 23.83 15.77 -16.34
CA ILE A 169 23.52 14.35 -16.62
C ILE A 169 22.02 14.09 -16.89
N ASP A 170 21.22 15.16 -16.91
CA ASP A 170 19.78 15.14 -17.25
C ASP A 170 19.55 14.56 -18.67
N TYR A 171 18.32 14.24 -19.06
CA TYR A 171 18.01 13.82 -20.43
C TYR A 171 17.72 15.02 -21.36
N ASN A 172 17.44 16.19 -20.80
CA ASN A 172 17.21 17.43 -21.56
C ASN A 172 18.50 17.89 -22.27
N THR A 173 18.36 18.59 -23.40
CA THR A 173 19.55 19.05 -24.19
C THR A 173 19.84 20.53 -23.98
N GLU A 174 18.90 21.25 -23.38
CA GLU A 174 18.94 22.67 -23.14
C GLU A 174 19.93 23.03 -22.02
N PHE A 175 20.55 24.21 -22.13
CA PHE A 175 21.40 24.79 -21.09
C PHE A 175 22.62 23.95 -20.68
N LYS A 176 23.01 22.93 -21.45
CA LYS A 176 24.17 22.09 -21.20
C LYS A 176 25.40 22.53 -21.99
N PRO A 177 26.57 22.71 -21.34
CA PRO A 177 27.84 22.94 -22.04
C PRO A 177 28.38 21.65 -22.70
N GLN A 178 28.01 20.48 -22.17
CA GLN A 178 28.31 19.14 -22.69
C GLN A 178 27.18 18.21 -22.27
N ASP A 179 26.79 17.28 -23.15
CA ASP A 179 25.84 16.23 -22.80
C ASP A 179 26.56 15.03 -22.16
N LEU A 180 26.22 14.77 -20.90
CA LEU A 180 26.75 13.65 -20.11
C LEU A 180 25.64 12.67 -19.71
N TYR A 181 24.50 12.71 -20.41
CA TYR A 181 23.41 11.78 -20.22
C TYR A 181 23.88 10.32 -20.30
N ALA A 182 23.44 9.51 -19.36
CA ALA A 182 23.56 8.06 -19.38
C ALA A 182 22.18 7.44 -19.10
N PRO A 183 21.84 6.29 -19.73
CA PRO A 183 20.54 5.64 -19.56
C PRO A 183 20.44 4.89 -18.22
N THR A 184 20.63 5.62 -17.12
CA THR A 184 20.49 5.14 -15.74
C THR A 184 19.24 5.76 -15.12
N ALA A 185 18.92 5.39 -13.88
CA ALA A 185 17.79 6.00 -13.16
C ALA A 185 18.09 7.43 -12.68
N PHE A 186 19.37 7.79 -12.55
CA PHE A 186 19.80 9.06 -11.97
C PHE A 186 19.47 10.23 -12.88
N ARG A 187 19.00 11.34 -12.28
CA ARG A 187 18.54 12.56 -12.98
C ARG A 187 17.51 12.29 -14.08
N SER A 188 16.62 11.34 -13.82
CA SER A 188 15.44 11.07 -14.65
C SER A 188 14.30 12.07 -14.45
N SER A 189 14.43 12.91 -13.42
CA SER A 189 13.55 14.01 -13.06
C SER A 189 14.38 15.08 -12.33
N ASP A 190 13.83 16.28 -12.14
CA ASP A 190 14.36 17.29 -11.23
C ASP A 190 13.93 17.08 -9.76
N HIS A 191 13.03 16.10 -9.54
CA HIS A 191 12.49 15.74 -8.23
C HIS A 191 12.67 14.23 -7.93
N ASP A 192 12.90 13.88 -6.66
CA ASP A 192 12.98 12.47 -6.24
C ASP A 192 11.61 11.78 -6.20
N PRO A 193 11.48 10.55 -6.73
CA PRO A 193 10.24 9.81 -6.64
C PRO A 193 9.98 9.27 -5.22
N VAL A 194 8.70 9.23 -4.87
CA VAL A 194 8.20 8.54 -3.68
C VAL A 194 7.79 7.11 -4.05
N LEU A 195 8.36 6.12 -3.36
CA LEU A 195 7.99 4.71 -3.47
C LEU A 195 6.99 4.36 -2.37
N ILE A 196 5.84 3.81 -2.75
CA ILE A 196 4.74 3.48 -1.84
C ILE A 196 4.38 2.01 -2.03
N GLY A 197 4.41 1.25 -0.94
CA GLY A 197 3.91 -0.12 -0.86
C GLY A 197 2.45 -0.12 -0.39
N LEU A 198 1.61 -0.90 -1.07
CA LEU A 198 0.21 -1.11 -0.69
C LEU A 198 -0.03 -2.60 -0.42
N ASN A 199 -0.65 -2.92 0.71
CA ASN A 199 -1.25 -4.23 1.00
C ASN A 199 -2.72 -4.20 0.59
N LEU A 200 -2.97 -4.54 -0.67
CA LEU A 200 -4.32 -4.67 -1.23
C LEU A 200 -4.88 -6.07 -0.95
N LEU A 201 -4.92 -6.47 0.32
CA LEU A 201 -5.44 -7.77 0.73
C LEU A 201 -6.97 -7.73 0.85
N ARG A 202 -7.65 -8.81 0.44
CA ARG A 202 -9.09 -8.95 0.62
C ARG A 202 -9.39 -9.88 1.79
N ALA A 203 -10.21 -9.40 2.71
CA ALA A 203 -10.67 -10.20 3.85
C ALA A 203 -11.89 -11.05 3.48
N ILE A 204 -11.87 -12.34 3.81
CA ILE A 204 -12.94 -13.30 3.60
C ILE A 204 -13.21 -14.01 4.92
N ASN A 205 -14.44 -13.91 5.44
CA ASN A 205 -14.80 -14.43 6.76
C ASN A 205 -16.02 -15.35 6.68
N GLY A 206 -15.94 -16.56 7.25
CA GLY A 206 -17.05 -17.52 7.33
C GLY A 206 -17.97 -17.27 8.53
N GLY A 207 -17.35 -17.02 9.69
CA GLY A 207 -18.06 -16.64 10.90
C GLY A 207 -18.18 -17.83 11.85
N GLY A 208 -19.36 -18.42 11.96
CA GLY A 208 -19.55 -19.59 12.80
C GLY A 208 -20.49 -20.59 12.13
N GLY A 209 -20.23 -21.88 12.31
CA GLY A 209 -20.87 -22.93 11.55
C GLY A 209 -19.84 -23.74 10.77
N ARG A 210 -20.28 -24.49 9.77
CA ARG A 210 -19.36 -25.12 8.82
C ARG A 210 -19.48 -24.36 7.53
N ASP A 211 -18.44 -23.63 7.18
CA ASP A 211 -18.41 -22.77 6.02
C ASP A 211 -17.58 -23.39 4.90
N ALA A 212 -17.92 -23.04 3.66
CA ALA A 212 -17.13 -23.36 2.48
C ALA A 212 -16.69 -22.05 1.84
N LEU A 213 -15.45 -21.65 2.08
CA LEU A 213 -14.90 -20.39 1.60
C LEU A 213 -13.97 -20.65 0.42
N VAL A 214 -14.12 -19.80 -0.60
CA VAL A 214 -13.25 -19.79 -1.78
C VAL A 214 -12.74 -18.37 -1.93
N GLY A 215 -11.42 -18.23 -1.92
CA GLY A 215 -10.72 -17.01 -2.20
C GLY A 215 -10.83 -16.60 -3.67
N THR A 216 -9.95 -15.70 -4.04
CA THR A 216 -9.88 -15.06 -5.33
C THR A 216 -8.60 -15.48 -6.04
N PRO A 217 -8.33 -14.98 -7.27
CA PRO A 217 -7.05 -15.23 -7.91
C PRO A 217 -5.88 -14.37 -7.39
N GLY A 218 -6.05 -13.57 -6.33
CA GLY A 218 -4.97 -12.77 -5.75
C GLY A 218 -4.96 -12.80 -4.23
N ASP A 219 -3.91 -12.23 -3.65
CA ASP A 219 -3.57 -12.30 -2.21
C ASP A 219 -4.79 -12.00 -1.28
N ASP A 220 -5.28 -13.02 -0.57
CA ASP A 220 -6.42 -12.96 0.35
C ASP A 220 -6.05 -13.19 1.82
N VAL A 221 -6.92 -12.74 2.74
CA VAL A 221 -6.88 -13.06 4.16
C VAL A 221 -8.16 -13.78 4.53
N ILE A 222 -8.06 -15.08 4.80
CA ILE A 222 -9.21 -15.96 4.97
C ILE A 222 -9.31 -16.39 6.44
N THR A 223 -10.46 -16.12 7.06
CA THR A 223 -10.80 -16.59 8.41
C THR A 223 -12.04 -17.45 8.33
N GLY A 224 -11.92 -18.77 8.56
CA GLY A 224 -13.07 -19.67 8.65
C GLY A 224 -13.98 -19.26 9.81
N GLY A 225 -13.38 -19.19 11.00
CA GLY A 225 -14.07 -18.88 12.23
C GLY A 225 -14.52 -20.16 12.93
N GLY A 226 -15.59 -20.10 13.72
CA GLY A 226 -15.93 -21.21 14.61
C GLY A 226 -16.62 -22.36 13.90
N GLY A 227 -15.98 -23.52 13.83
CA GLY A 227 -16.54 -24.76 13.32
C GLY A 227 -15.55 -25.44 12.39
N ALA A 228 -16.00 -26.37 11.56
CA ALA A 228 -15.08 -27.16 10.72
C ALA A 228 -15.29 -26.76 9.27
N ASP A 229 -14.41 -25.88 8.78
CA ASP A 229 -14.57 -25.17 7.53
C ASP A 229 -13.77 -25.81 6.40
N LEU A 230 -14.22 -25.58 5.16
CA LEU A 230 -13.52 -25.96 3.94
C LEU A 230 -13.01 -24.69 3.26
N LEU A 231 -11.71 -24.48 3.25
CA LEU A 231 -11.08 -23.23 2.85
C LEU A 231 -10.21 -23.44 1.60
N THR A 232 -10.51 -22.70 0.55
CA THR A 232 -9.77 -22.66 -0.71
C THR A 232 -9.16 -21.28 -0.86
N GLY A 233 -7.84 -21.18 -1.03
CA GLY A 233 -7.14 -19.90 -1.24
C GLY A 233 -7.31 -19.42 -2.68
N GLY A 234 -6.99 -20.29 -3.63
CA GLY A 234 -6.90 -19.96 -5.04
C GLY A 234 -5.46 -19.68 -5.46
N ASN A 235 -5.29 -18.69 -6.35
CA ASN A 235 -3.96 -18.21 -6.70
C ASN A 235 -3.66 -16.99 -5.82
N GLY A 236 -2.38 -16.69 -5.63
CA GLY A 236 -1.96 -15.54 -4.83
C GLY A 236 -1.11 -16.00 -3.66
N ALA A 237 -0.73 -15.05 -2.81
CA ALA A 237 -0.14 -15.34 -1.51
C ALA A 237 -1.22 -15.16 -0.44
N ASP A 238 -1.86 -16.26 -0.05
CA ASP A 238 -3.00 -16.23 0.84
C ASP A 238 -2.59 -16.44 2.30
N THR A 239 -3.29 -15.76 3.21
CA THR A 239 -3.10 -15.92 4.65
C THR A 239 -4.36 -16.49 5.29
N PHE A 240 -4.24 -17.69 5.86
CA PHE A 240 -5.32 -18.31 6.61
C PHE A 240 -5.14 -18.01 8.10
N VAL A 241 -6.12 -17.37 8.72
CA VAL A 241 -5.97 -16.78 10.08
C VAL A 241 -6.75 -17.59 11.11
N TYR A 242 -6.08 -17.91 12.22
CA TYR A 242 -6.69 -18.53 13.40
C TYR A 242 -6.59 -17.58 14.59
N LEU A 243 -7.73 -17.11 15.06
CA LEU A 243 -7.82 -16.15 16.17
C LEU A 243 -8.04 -16.87 17.51
N SER A 244 -8.60 -18.07 17.49
CA SER A 244 -8.85 -18.86 18.68
C SER A 244 -8.76 -20.36 18.42
N VAL A 245 -8.54 -21.16 19.47
CA VAL A 245 -8.58 -22.63 19.40
C VAL A 245 -9.96 -23.20 19.04
N ARG A 246 -10.99 -22.35 18.96
CA ARG A 246 -12.33 -22.74 18.50
C ARG A 246 -12.45 -22.68 16.99
N ASP A 247 -11.53 -22.01 16.32
CA ASP A 247 -11.54 -21.82 14.87
C ASP A 247 -10.99 -23.07 14.16
N ALA A 248 -11.06 -24.24 14.80
CA ALA A 248 -10.25 -25.41 14.49
C ALA A 248 -11.08 -26.52 13.82
N LEU A 249 -10.37 -27.53 13.30
CA LEU A 249 -10.88 -28.67 12.52
C LEU A 249 -11.19 -28.34 11.06
N ASP A 250 -10.53 -27.32 10.53
CA ASP A 250 -10.69 -26.92 9.13
C ASP A 250 -9.95 -27.84 8.17
N THR A 251 -10.23 -27.65 6.88
CA THR A 251 -9.52 -28.29 5.79
C THR A 251 -9.17 -27.28 4.72
N PHE A 252 -7.87 -27.13 4.44
CA PHE A 252 -7.37 -26.37 3.29
C PHE A 252 -7.33 -27.27 2.06
N THR A 253 -7.84 -26.78 0.94
CA THR A 253 -7.96 -27.58 -0.28
C THR A 253 -6.76 -27.49 -1.20
N ASP A 254 -6.00 -26.39 -1.16
CA ASP A 254 -5.06 -25.99 -2.19
C ASP A 254 -3.85 -25.17 -1.69
N PHE A 255 -3.50 -25.29 -0.40
CA PHE A 255 -2.41 -24.53 0.22
C PHE A 255 -1.10 -24.55 -0.62
N ASP A 256 -0.70 -23.39 -1.13
CA ASP A 256 0.54 -23.20 -1.90
C ASP A 256 1.73 -23.01 -0.95
N LEU A 257 2.61 -24.03 -0.93
CA LEU A 257 3.81 -24.06 -0.09
C LEU A 257 4.79 -22.90 -0.35
N GLN A 258 4.76 -22.26 -1.51
CA GLN A 258 5.65 -21.15 -1.83
C GLN A 258 5.12 -19.81 -1.32
N GLN A 259 3.79 -19.63 -1.35
CA GLN A 259 3.16 -18.32 -1.22
C GLN A 259 2.28 -18.20 0.02
N ASP A 260 1.54 -19.25 0.37
CA ASP A 260 0.52 -19.20 1.41
C ASP A 260 1.10 -19.34 2.81
N ARG A 261 0.41 -18.76 3.77
CA ARG A 261 0.81 -18.76 5.18
C ARG A 261 -0.36 -19.08 6.09
N LEU A 262 -0.08 -19.83 7.15
CA LEU A 262 -0.98 -20.04 8.27
C LEU A 262 -0.64 -19.06 9.40
N ASP A 263 -1.51 -18.10 9.68
CA ASP A 263 -1.32 -17.13 10.74
C ASP A 263 -1.86 -17.65 12.07
N VAL A 264 -0.92 -17.96 12.97
CA VAL A 264 -1.18 -18.49 14.31
C VAL A 264 -0.69 -17.53 15.40
N ARG A 265 -0.30 -16.30 15.05
CA ARG A 265 0.20 -15.29 16.02
C ARG A 265 -0.75 -15.11 17.20
N GLN A 266 -2.06 -15.08 16.92
CA GLN A 266 -3.05 -14.87 17.96
C GLN A 266 -3.23 -16.10 18.87
N LEU A 267 -3.05 -17.33 18.34
CA LEU A 267 -3.03 -18.54 19.17
C LEU A 267 -1.79 -18.59 20.07
N LEU A 268 -0.67 -18.10 19.55
CA LEU A 268 0.62 -18.08 20.23
C LEU A 268 0.78 -16.93 21.23
N ALA A 269 -0.10 -15.93 21.17
CA ALA A 269 -0.09 -14.78 22.05
C ALA A 269 -0.23 -15.20 23.53
N GLY A 270 0.83 -15.02 24.30
CA GLY A 270 0.88 -15.33 25.74
C GLY A 270 1.22 -16.79 26.08
N VAL A 271 1.45 -17.65 25.09
CA VAL A 271 1.96 -19.03 25.30
C VAL A 271 3.44 -19.18 24.95
N THR A 272 3.95 -18.38 23.99
CA THR A 272 5.38 -18.32 23.65
C THR A 272 5.83 -16.86 23.44
N THR A 273 7.13 -16.64 23.30
CA THR A 273 7.76 -15.31 23.11
C THR A 273 8.23 -15.07 21.67
N GLY A 274 7.70 -15.82 20.69
CA GLY A 274 8.00 -15.66 19.26
C GLY A 274 9.14 -16.54 18.74
N SER A 275 9.44 -17.64 19.43
CA SER A 275 10.28 -18.72 18.87
C SER A 275 9.53 -19.47 17.77
N ASP A 276 10.28 -20.21 16.94
CA ASP A 276 9.68 -21.10 15.93
C ASP A 276 8.72 -22.10 16.60
N PRO A 277 7.40 -22.04 16.29
CA PRO A 277 6.39 -22.81 16.98
C PRO A 277 6.49 -24.32 16.68
N LEU A 278 7.19 -24.70 15.60
CA LEU A 278 7.49 -26.11 15.34
C LEU A 278 8.62 -26.60 16.24
N ALA A 279 9.61 -25.75 16.52
CA ALA A 279 10.77 -26.09 17.32
C ALA A 279 10.47 -26.13 18.83
N ASP A 280 9.62 -25.23 19.32
CA ASP A 280 9.16 -25.22 20.72
C ASP A 280 8.01 -26.22 20.99
N GLY A 281 7.43 -26.77 19.93
CA GLY A 281 6.40 -27.80 19.99
C GLY A 281 5.00 -27.27 20.30
N HIS A 282 4.75 -25.98 20.16
CA HIS A 282 3.39 -25.42 20.19
C HIS A 282 2.61 -25.74 18.90
N ILE A 283 3.31 -25.98 17.79
CA ILE A 283 2.75 -26.54 16.57
C ILE A 283 3.43 -27.88 16.29
N SER A 284 2.64 -28.89 15.98
CA SER A 284 3.16 -30.18 15.51
C SER A 284 2.45 -30.64 14.25
N LEU A 285 3.16 -31.41 13.43
CA LEU A 285 2.68 -31.89 12.15
C LEU A 285 2.52 -33.41 12.20
N ARG A 286 1.35 -33.90 11.83
CA ARG A 286 1.06 -35.34 11.74
C ARG A 286 0.56 -35.69 10.36
N GLN A 287 1.23 -36.63 9.70
CA GLN A 287 0.74 -37.15 8.43
C GLN A 287 -0.56 -37.93 8.61
N THR A 288 -1.52 -37.69 7.72
CA THR A 288 -2.76 -38.46 7.61
C THR A 288 -3.06 -38.77 6.15
N GLY A 289 -2.72 -39.99 5.71
CA GLY A 289 -2.80 -40.36 4.30
C GLY A 289 -1.89 -39.45 3.44
N PRO A 290 -2.42 -38.79 2.39
CA PRO A 290 -1.68 -37.82 1.58
C PRO A 290 -1.63 -36.41 2.19
N ASN A 291 -2.27 -36.19 3.33
CA ASN A 291 -2.47 -34.87 3.93
C ASN A 291 -1.58 -34.66 5.16
N THR A 292 -1.44 -33.40 5.56
CA THR A 292 -0.86 -33.04 6.85
C THR A 292 -1.94 -32.49 7.76
N MET A 293 -1.98 -32.98 9.00
CA MET A 293 -2.73 -32.37 10.08
C MET A 293 -1.78 -31.49 10.89
N VAL A 294 -2.09 -30.21 10.97
CA VAL A 294 -1.44 -29.26 11.88
C VAL A 294 -2.17 -29.35 13.22
N LEU A 295 -1.42 -29.52 14.30
CA LEU A 295 -1.94 -29.53 15.66
C LEU A 295 -1.36 -28.37 16.45
N PHE A 296 -2.17 -27.79 17.33
CA PHE A 296 -1.76 -26.74 18.25
C PHE A 296 -1.76 -27.25 19.69
N ASP A 297 -0.68 -26.97 20.42
CA ASP A 297 -0.51 -27.28 21.83
C ASP A 297 -0.24 -26.00 22.64
N ALA A 298 -1.12 -25.68 23.59
CA ALA A 298 -1.08 -24.40 24.29
C ALA A 298 0.04 -24.31 25.35
N ASP A 299 0.49 -25.43 25.91
CA ASP A 299 1.60 -25.47 26.87
C ASP A 299 2.87 -26.12 26.29
N GLY A 300 2.86 -26.37 24.97
CA GLY A 300 3.99 -26.89 24.21
C GLY A 300 4.32 -28.35 24.54
N SER A 301 5.27 -28.92 23.81
CA SER A 301 5.59 -30.36 23.92
C SER A 301 6.12 -30.81 25.30
N ALA A 302 6.60 -29.86 26.13
CA ALA A 302 7.03 -30.10 27.50
C ALA A 302 5.89 -30.03 28.54
N GLY A 303 4.73 -29.54 28.12
CA GLY A 303 3.53 -29.36 28.92
C GLY A 303 2.79 -30.67 29.21
N ARG A 304 1.69 -30.55 29.96
CA ARG A 304 0.76 -31.67 30.24
C ARG A 304 -0.47 -31.65 29.33
N GLY A 305 -0.69 -30.54 28.63
CA GLY A 305 -1.71 -30.43 27.60
C GLY A 305 -1.46 -31.41 26.47
N ALA A 306 -2.52 -31.65 25.69
CA ALA A 306 -2.44 -32.47 24.50
C ALA A 306 -2.70 -31.58 23.30
N ALA A 307 -1.81 -31.68 22.31
CA ALA A 307 -1.99 -31.05 21.01
C ALA A 307 -3.35 -31.38 20.39
N ARG A 308 -4.05 -30.35 19.92
CA ARG A 308 -5.38 -30.44 19.32
C ARG A 308 -5.30 -30.18 17.82
N PRO A 309 -6.05 -30.92 16.98
CA PRO A 309 -6.07 -30.64 15.54
C PRO A 309 -6.58 -29.23 15.27
N LEU A 310 -5.83 -28.47 14.47
CA LEU A 310 -6.18 -27.13 14.01
C LEU A 310 -6.74 -27.19 12.60
N VAL A 311 -5.99 -27.78 11.67
CA VAL A 311 -6.34 -27.82 10.25
C VAL A 311 -5.71 -29.01 9.55
N ILE A 312 -6.38 -29.52 8.50
CA ILE A 312 -5.84 -30.50 7.56
C ILE A 312 -5.48 -29.79 6.24
N LEU A 313 -4.22 -29.88 5.81
CA LEU A 313 -3.76 -29.41 4.51
C LEU A 313 -3.81 -30.59 3.53
N ARG A 314 -4.68 -30.50 2.52
CA ARG A 314 -4.85 -31.58 1.54
C ARG A 314 -3.61 -31.69 0.64
N ASN A 315 -3.18 -32.92 0.38
CA ASN A 315 -2.07 -33.24 -0.53
C ASN A 315 -0.74 -32.54 -0.20
N VAL A 316 -0.53 -32.15 1.05
CA VAL A 316 0.71 -31.59 1.57
C VAL A 316 1.34 -32.60 2.53
N LEU A 317 2.61 -32.91 2.35
CA LEU A 317 3.38 -33.77 3.27
C LEU A 317 4.00 -32.93 4.41
N PRO A 318 4.11 -33.46 5.63
CA PRO A 318 4.65 -32.69 6.76
C PRO A 318 6.06 -32.15 6.51
N ALA A 319 6.90 -32.92 5.81
CA ALA A 319 8.28 -32.53 5.49
C ALA A 319 8.39 -31.34 4.52
N GLN A 320 7.28 -30.92 3.90
CA GLN A 320 7.23 -29.76 3.01
C GLN A 320 6.90 -28.47 3.76
N LEU A 321 6.42 -28.57 5.00
CA LEU A 321 6.10 -27.43 5.84
C LEU A 321 7.30 -27.12 6.74
N GLY A 322 7.51 -25.84 6.99
CA GLY A 322 8.52 -25.34 7.92
C GLY A 322 8.09 -24.02 8.51
N SER A 323 9.00 -23.35 9.23
CA SER A 323 8.75 -22.02 9.81
C SER A 323 8.16 -21.03 8.80
N ALA A 324 8.66 -21.03 7.57
CA ALA A 324 8.17 -20.15 6.50
C ALA A 324 6.70 -20.40 6.11
N SER A 325 6.07 -21.52 6.49
CA SER A 325 4.65 -21.78 6.25
C SER A 325 3.72 -21.09 7.27
N PHE A 326 4.27 -20.52 8.34
CA PHE A 326 3.51 -19.95 9.46
C PHE A 326 3.87 -18.48 9.67
N LEU A 327 2.91 -17.69 10.16
CA LEU A 327 3.17 -16.39 10.80
C LEU A 327 3.02 -16.58 12.31
N TYR A 328 4.04 -16.18 13.08
CA TYR A 328 4.13 -16.33 14.53
C TYR A 328 5.02 -15.25 15.15
#